data_AF-F5RKL2-F1
#
_entry.id   AF-F5RKL2-F1
#
_cell.length_a   1.000
_cell.length_b   1.000
_cell.length_c   1.000
_cell.angle_alpha   90.00
_cell.angle_beta   90.00
_cell.angle_gamma   90.00
#
_symmetry.space_group_name_H-M   'P 1'
#
loop_
_entity.id
_entity.type
_entity.pdbx_description
1 polymer ?
#
loop_
_entity_poly.entity_id
_entity_poly.type
_entity_poly.pdbx_seq_one_letter_code
_entity_poly.pdbx_strand_id
1 'polypeptide(L)' 'MELVNINGKSFRKCAFCRHWYDPTNVAIRPRAPRIGQWEYEPRMKSRCLITNAELPAFHFCGKYECKV' A
#
# COMPACT_ATOMS: atom_id res chain seq x y z
N MET A 1 9.74 5.29 -6.66
CA MET A 1 8.36 5.79 -6.46
C MET A 1 7.56 5.66 -7.75
N GLU A 2 6.38 5.03 -7.69
CA GLU A 2 5.45 4.80 -8.80
C GLU A 2 4.11 5.49 -8.53
N LEU A 3 3.45 6.01 -9.57
CA LEU A 3 2.11 6.61 -9.50
C LEU A 3 1.02 5.54 -9.62
N VAL A 4 0.03 5.58 -8.75
CA VAL A 4 -1.11 4.65 -8.73
C VAL A 4 -2.43 5.36 -8.48
N ASN A 5 -3.51 4.74 -8.95
CA ASN A 5 -4.87 5.16 -8.65
C ASN A 5 -5.54 4.15 -7.70
N ILE A 6 -5.85 4.58 -6.48
CA ILE A 6 -6.43 3.74 -5.42
C ILE A 6 -7.94 3.49 -5.61
N ASN A 7 -8.62 4.30 -6.43
CA ASN A 7 -10.04 4.13 -6.75
C ASN A 7 -10.26 3.02 -7.80
N GLY A 8 -9.19 2.43 -8.33
CA GLY A 8 -9.28 1.32 -9.29
C GLY A 8 -9.83 0.05 -8.63
N LYS A 9 -10.78 -0.63 -9.30
CA LYS A 9 -11.45 -1.85 -8.80
C LYS A 9 -10.48 -2.99 -8.43
N SER A 10 -9.31 -3.05 -9.06
CA SER A 10 -8.27 -4.08 -8.83
C SER A 10 -7.14 -3.61 -7.91
N PHE A 11 -7.23 -2.43 -7.30
CA PHE A 11 -6.18 -1.88 -6.48
C PHE A 11 -6.15 -2.53 -5.09
N ARG A 12 -5.11 -3.34 -4.81
CA ARG A 12 -4.87 -3.96 -3.50
C ARG A 12 -3.38 -4.12 -3.24
N LYS A 13 -2.67 -3.01 -3.05
CA LYS A 13 -1.22 -3.00 -2.81
C LYS A 13 -0.91 -3.01 -1.32
N CYS A 14 0.01 -3.86 -0.87
CA CYS A 14 0.38 -3.95 0.54
C CYS A 14 0.80 -2.61 1.15
N ALA A 15 1.45 -1.71 0.39
CA ALA A 15 1.79 -0.35 0.87
C ALA A 15 0.59 0.43 1.45
N PHE A 16 -0.61 0.15 0.94
CA PHE A 16 -1.88 0.80 1.29
C PHE A 16 -2.76 -0.08 2.20
N CYS A 17 -2.25 -1.20 2.67
CA CYS A 17 -2.97 -2.14 3.53
C CYS A 17 -2.80 -1.79 5.01
N ARG A 18 -3.87 -1.85 5.82
CA ARG A 18 -3.83 -1.67 7.28
C ARG A 18 -2.95 -2.70 7.99
N HIS A 19 -2.83 -3.90 7.40
CA HIS A 19 -2.04 -4.99 7.99
C HIS A 19 -0.56 -4.94 7.62
N TRP A 20 -0.13 -4.02 6.75
CA TRP A 20 1.28 -3.85 6.40
C TRP A 20 1.89 -2.80 7.32
N TYR A 21 2.84 -3.22 8.17
CA TYR A 21 3.32 -2.46 9.32
C TYR A 21 4.23 -1.29 8.90
N ASP A 22 3.61 -0.21 8.44
CA ASP A 22 4.26 1.07 8.16
C ASP A 22 3.51 2.17 8.92
N PRO A 23 3.78 2.33 10.23
CA PRO A 23 3.06 3.26 11.09
C PRO A 23 3.25 4.73 10.68
N THR A 24 4.37 5.04 10.03
CA THR A 24 4.72 6.38 9.54
C THR A 24 4.26 6.63 8.10
N ASN A 25 3.70 5.62 7.42
CA ASN A 25 3.31 5.68 6.01
C ASN A 25 4.44 6.15 5.09
N VAL A 26 5.70 5.81 5.39
CA VAL A 26 6.87 6.25 4.60
C VAL A 26 6.85 5.67 3.18
N ALA A 27 6.13 4.57 2.97
CA ALA A 27 6.04 3.93 1.68
C ALA A 27 5.10 4.63 0.70
N ILE A 28 4.24 5.55 1.15
CA ILE A 28 3.19 6.18 0.34
C ILE A 28 3.22 7.69 0.45
N ARG A 29 2.84 8.39 -0.62
CA ARG A 29 2.76 9.86 -0.66
C ARG A 29 1.50 10.30 -1.41
N PRO A 30 0.71 11.24 -0.85
CA PRO A 30 -0.42 11.81 -1.58
C PRO A 30 0.08 12.65 -2.77
N ARG A 31 -0.46 12.42 -3.97
CA ARG A 31 -0.18 13.25 -5.16
C ARG A 31 -1.40 14.09 -5.54
N ALA A 32 -2.54 13.44 -5.76
CA ALA A 32 -3.84 14.10 -5.87
C ALA A 32 -4.93 13.20 -5.24
N PRO A 33 -5.02 13.18 -3.90
CA PRO A 33 -5.89 12.24 -3.16
C PRO A 33 -7.38 12.38 -3.52
N ARG A 34 -7.84 13.59 -3.85
CA ARG A 34 -9.24 13.85 -4.24
C ARG A 34 -9.70 13.04 -5.46
N ILE A 35 -8.76 12.67 -6.34
CA ILE A 35 -9.01 11.85 -7.53
C ILE A 35 -8.39 10.45 -7.41
N GLY A 36 -7.97 10.06 -6.21
CA GLY A 36 -7.39 8.74 -5.92
C GLY A 36 -5.94 8.57 -6.35
N GLN A 37 -5.21 9.63 -6.73
CA GLN A 37 -3.82 9.51 -7.16
C GLN A 37 -2.84 9.58 -5.98
N TRP A 38 -2.02 8.54 -5.87
CA TRP A 38 -0.98 8.39 -4.86
C TRP A 38 0.31 7.92 -5.49
N GLU A 39 1.42 8.21 -4.84
CA GLU A 39 2.71 7.63 -5.15
C GLU A 39 3.10 6.64 -4.07
N TYR A 40 3.83 5.59 -4.42
CA TYR A 40 4.37 4.66 -3.45
C TYR A 40 5.72 4.09 -3.86
N GLU A 41 6.49 3.56 -2.91
CA GLU A 41 7.75 2.88 -3.18
C GLU A 41 7.55 1.36 -3.25
N PRO A 42 7.47 0.76 -4.45
CA PRO A 42 7.13 -0.66 -4.62
C PRO A 42 8.10 -1.61 -3.94
N ARG A 43 9.40 -1.25 -3.89
CA ARG A 43 10.46 -2.13 -3.37
C ARG A 43 10.59 -2.09 -1.86
N MET A 44 9.95 -1.13 -1.20
CA MET A 44 9.96 -1.06 0.26
C MET A 44 9.31 -2.32 0.83
N LYS A 45 9.91 -2.89 1.86
CA LYS A 45 9.41 -4.08 2.53
C LYS A 45 9.00 -3.73 3.94
N SER A 46 7.93 -4.37 4.41
CA SER A 46 7.56 -4.35 5.82
C SER A 46 6.79 -5.61 6.18
N ARG A 47 6.63 -5.82 7.48
CA ARG A 47 5.98 -7.00 8.07
C ARG A 47 4.47 -6.92 7.87
N CYS A 48 3.88 -8.01 7.40
CA CYS A 48 2.43 -8.22 7.45
C CYS A 48 2.02 -8.72 8.83
N LEU A 49 1.09 -8.04 9.48
CA LEU A 49 0.61 -8.36 10.83
C LEU A 49 -0.28 -9.62 10.86
N ILE A 50 -0.81 -10.07 9.72
CA ILE A 50 -1.62 -11.30 9.63
C ILE A 50 -0.74 -12.54 9.45
N THR A 51 0.17 -12.51 8.47
CA THR A 51 0.97 -13.69 8.08
C THR A 51 2.33 -13.71 8.75
N ASN A 52 2.70 -12.63 9.44
CA ASN A 52 4.01 -12.44 10.05
C ASN A 52 5.20 -12.37 9.07
N ALA A 53 4.94 -12.38 7.76
CA ALA A 53 5.97 -12.36 6.73
C ALA A 53 6.39 -10.94 6.36
N GLU A 54 7.64 -10.76 5.95
CA GLU A 54 8.12 -9.54 5.32
C GLU A 54 7.65 -9.52 3.84
N LEU A 55 6.80 -8.55 3.49
CA LEU A 55 6.21 -8.44 2.16
C LEU A 55 6.61 -7.10 1.51
N PRO A 56 6.88 -7.09 0.18
CA PRO A 56 7.12 -5.86 -0.55
C PRO A 56 5.82 -5.06 -0.73
N ALA A 57 5.95 -3.74 -0.86
CA ALA A 57 4.83 -2.81 -0.93
C ALA A 57 3.94 -3.07 -2.17
N PHE A 58 4.52 -3.55 -3.28
CA PHE A 58 3.80 -3.87 -4.51
C PHE A 58 2.94 -5.15 -4.43
N HIS A 59 3.12 -5.97 -3.39
CA HIS A 59 2.45 -7.27 -3.28
C HIS A 59 0.92 -7.10 -3.23
N PHE A 60 0.22 -8.09 -3.77
CA PHE A 60 -1.25 -8.14 -3.83
C PHE A 60 -1.76 -9.19 -2.84
N CYS A 61 -2.78 -8.83 -2.05
CA CYS A 61 -3.34 -9.73 -1.04
C CYS A 61 -4.87 -9.80 -1.11
N GLY A 62 -5.43 -10.99 -0.91
CA GLY A 62 -6.87 -11.20 -0.77
C GLY A 62 -7.46 -10.66 0.54
N LYS A 63 -6.65 -10.58 1.60
CA LYS A 63 -7.01 -10.00 2.91
C LYS A 63 -6.69 -8.50 3.00
N TYR A 64 -6.70 -7.80 1.87
CA TYR A 64 -6.36 -6.38 1.80
C TYR A 64 -7.47 -5.53 2.41
N GLU A 65 -7.07 -4.59 3.28
CA GLU A 65 -7.94 -3.57 3.85
C GLU A 65 -7.28 -2.20 3.67
N CYS A 66 -7.94 -1.28 2.96
CA CYS A 66 -7.37 0.03 2.64
C CYS A 66 -7.17 0.89 3.90
N LYS A 67 -6.01 1.55 4.03
CA LYS A 67 -5.70 2.47 5.14
C LYS A 67 -5.73 3.96 4.77
N VAL A 68 -5.95 4.28 3.49
CA VAL A 68 -6.07 5.65 2.95
C VAL A 68 -7.48 5.97 2.54
#